data_AF-A0AAJ5Z325-F1
#
_entry.id   AF-A0AAJ5Z325-F1
#
_cell.length_a   1.000
_cell.length_b   1.000
_cell.length_c   1.000
_cell.angle_alpha   90.00
_cell.angle_beta   90.00
_cell.angle_gamma   90.00
#
_symmetry.space_group_name_H-M   'P 1'
#
loop_
_entity.id
_entity.type
_entity.pdbx_description
1 polymer ?
#
loop_
_entity_poly.entity_id
_entity_poly.type
_entity_poly.pdbx_seq_one_letter_code
_entity_poly.pdbx_strand_id
1 'polypeptide(L)'
;MTADRETPTAPVLPPRPGTDVRLVIVGAGQINFGSPEGPWNHSTRLERKLGPRLRVVALIDPVRENAEKVLRQKRASSAMSSYRDTAVYPDIHAYLATVTPDTRPHVVWIGSPPAFRGSMREGRDIEKVLAEALPGVGVFLEKPVSTGSVDDVMEVDRYIDGKLGPVSVGYMLRYLRVSQKLKQIISDNRLRVMAINCRYVIAYEHLTKQWWWNKSQSLGPVIEQATHFCDLARYFGGEVELDSIMAHSLEHFEPPSGLSKLAFDEGACIPAEERVPRVTSATWKYESGAVGSLMHVIALHGRDFFTEIDVFADGYSLRLCDAYNAPVLYVRRPGDDREEVYKYDDDDPFFSEVAGMIDAVEDPSQRHRILTSYDDAARTYAFTWAIRRASEAYTSEAAHLAAPSCPMSSTVDVAASLPAALRAFRLSKSSSQGAALIVKINKQQLLLEKEDEFDAISLDELQEELPEHSPRFVLLSYARQHEDGRTSYPLVLVYWAPATASMELSTLYTSALPTISAHADIGKVIDVRDGTLSIDVLEERLGRR
;
A
#
# COMPACT_ATOMS: atom_id res chain seq x y z
N MET A 1 32.67 -1.34 -15.77
CA MET A 1 33.34 -0.41 -16.69
C MET A 1 32.48 -0.29 -17.95
N THR A 2 31.56 0.66 -17.95
CA THR A 2 30.84 1.09 -19.14
C THR A 2 31.19 2.57 -19.27
N ALA A 3 31.99 2.87 -20.29
CA ALA A 3 32.39 4.23 -20.61
C ALA A 3 31.16 5.08 -20.92
N ASP A 4 31.15 6.30 -20.37
CA ASP A 4 30.22 7.37 -20.71
C ASP A 4 30.07 7.48 -22.23
N ARG A 5 28.88 7.17 -22.73
CA ARG A 5 28.43 7.69 -24.02
C ARG A 5 27.53 8.87 -23.70
N GLU A 6 28.14 10.05 -23.60
CA GLU A 6 27.42 11.31 -23.76
C GLU A 6 26.83 11.32 -25.19
N THR A 7 25.53 11.03 -25.30
CA THR A 7 24.79 11.25 -26.53
C THR A 7 24.72 12.76 -26.77
N PRO A 8 24.98 13.28 -27.98
CA PRO A 8 24.96 14.71 -28.24
C PRO A 8 23.54 15.25 -28.05
N THR A 9 23.31 15.98 -26.97
CA THR A 9 22.06 16.69 -26.72
C THR A 9 21.82 17.74 -27.80
N ALA A 10 20.58 17.90 -28.25
CA ALA A 10 20.16 18.99 -29.13
C ALA A 10 20.75 20.34 -28.68
N PRO A 11 21.17 21.24 -29.60
CA PRO A 11 21.90 22.45 -29.25
C PRO A 11 21.12 23.28 -28.24
N VAL A 12 21.66 23.32 -27.02
CA VAL A 12 21.09 24.08 -25.91
C VAL A 12 21.21 25.56 -26.29
N LEU A 13 20.08 26.24 -26.46
CA LEU A 13 20.08 27.68 -26.66
C LEU A 13 20.83 28.33 -25.47
N PRO A 14 21.74 29.27 -25.72
CA PRO A 14 22.47 29.92 -24.65
C PRO A 14 21.48 30.59 -23.68
N PRO A 15 21.77 30.58 -22.36
CA PRO A 15 20.94 31.25 -21.36
C PRO A 15 20.66 32.69 -21.78
N ARG A 16 19.40 33.13 -21.66
CA ARG A 16 19.04 34.51 -22.01
C ARG A 16 19.79 35.48 -21.09
N PRO A 17 20.42 36.55 -21.63
CA PRO A 17 20.99 37.62 -20.82
C PRO A 17 19.94 38.19 -19.86
N GLY A 18 20.33 38.61 -18.66
CA GLY A 18 19.41 39.14 -17.67
C GLY A 18 20.09 39.36 -16.32
N THR A 19 19.32 39.83 -15.34
CA THR A 19 19.80 40.05 -13.97
C THR A 19 20.18 38.75 -13.27
N ASP A 20 21.08 38.84 -12.30
CA ASP A 20 21.47 37.71 -11.47
C ASP A 20 20.26 37.13 -10.72
N VAL A 21 20.19 35.81 -10.63
CA VAL A 21 19.18 35.06 -9.89
C VAL A 21 19.82 34.44 -8.65
N ARG A 22 19.61 35.10 -7.51
CA ARG A 22 19.94 34.58 -6.17
C ARG A 22 19.03 33.41 -5.77
N LEU A 23 19.64 32.27 -5.51
CA LEU A 23 18.98 31.02 -5.17
C LEU A 23 19.53 30.44 -3.86
N VAL A 24 18.64 29.93 -3.02
CA VAL A 24 18.97 29.19 -1.79
C VAL A 24 18.64 27.73 -2.02
N ILE A 25 19.57 26.82 -1.75
CA ILE A 25 19.32 25.37 -1.82
C ILE A 25 19.21 24.82 -0.41
N VAL A 26 18.14 24.08 -0.13
CA VAL A 26 17.94 23.34 1.13
C VAL A 26 18.14 21.85 0.86
N GLY A 27 19.14 21.27 1.53
CA GLY A 27 19.59 19.88 1.39
C GLY A 27 20.76 19.71 0.41
N ALA A 28 21.88 19.18 0.88
CA ALA A 28 23.04 18.81 0.07
C ALA A 28 22.94 17.38 -0.50
N GLY A 29 21.74 16.79 -0.49
CA GLY A 29 21.47 15.43 -0.91
C GLY A 29 21.45 15.21 -2.43
N GLN A 30 21.24 13.95 -2.79
CA GLN A 30 21.31 13.44 -4.17
C GLN A 30 20.32 14.12 -5.13
N ILE A 31 19.12 14.48 -4.67
CA ILE A 31 18.10 15.09 -5.53
C ILE A 31 18.58 16.44 -6.11
N ASN A 32 19.28 17.22 -5.29
CA ASN A 32 19.82 18.50 -5.70
C ASN A 32 21.14 18.36 -6.48
N PHE A 33 22.01 17.43 -6.09
CA PHE A 33 23.41 17.45 -6.54
C PHE A 33 23.90 16.22 -7.30
N GLY A 34 23.04 15.23 -7.58
CA GLY A 34 23.44 14.04 -8.33
C GLY A 34 23.53 12.77 -7.49
N SER A 35 23.25 11.64 -8.13
CA SER A 35 23.71 10.33 -7.68
C SER A 35 24.09 9.45 -8.89
N PRO A 36 24.85 8.37 -8.69
CA PRO A 36 25.02 7.34 -9.70
C PRO A 36 23.75 6.50 -9.96
N GLU A 37 22.74 6.57 -9.10
CA GLU A 37 21.57 5.69 -9.09
C GLU A 37 20.43 6.18 -10.01
N GLY A 38 20.49 7.42 -10.50
CA GLY A 38 19.42 7.99 -11.33
C GLY A 38 19.69 9.42 -11.80
N PRO A 39 18.83 9.97 -12.66
CA PRO A 39 19.06 11.25 -13.36
C PRO A 39 18.84 12.49 -12.46
N TRP A 40 18.63 12.31 -11.16
CA TRP A 40 18.38 13.40 -10.21
C TRP A 40 19.57 14.34 -10.12
N ASN A 41 19.38 15.61 -10.46
CA ASN A 41 20.39 16.66 -10.29
C ASN A 41 19.77 18.03 -10.62
N HIS A 42 19.08 18.65 -9.67
CA HIS A 42 18.48 19.97 -9.88
C HIS A 42 19.52 21.06 -10.13
N SER A 43 20.67 20.99 -9.43
CA SER A 43 21.74 21.98 -9.53
C SER A 43 22.27 22.12 -10.95
N THR A 44 22.53 21.01 -11.65
CA THR A 44 22.98 21.03 -13.05
C THR A 44 21.92 21.62 -13.99
N ARG A 45 20.64 21.43 -13.71
CA ARG A 45 19.53 21.97 -14.52
C ARG A 45 19.33 23.46 -14.28
N LEU A 46 19.50 23.91 -13.05
CA LEU A 46 19.55 25.33 -12.69
C LEU A 46 20.74 26.02 -13.37
N GLU A 47 21.92 25.39 -13.33
CA GLU A 47 23.13 25.85 -14.03
C GLU A 47 22.89 25.97 -15.54
N ARG A 48 22.23 24.97 -16.14
CA ARG A 48 21.87 25.01 -17.57
C ARG A 48 20.87 26.12 -17.89
N LYS A 49 19.83 26.30 -17.05
CA LYS A 49 18.76 27.28 -17.28
C LYS A 49 19.25 28.72 -17.13
N LEU A 50 20.03 29.00 -16.09
CA LEU A 50 20.43 30.35 -15.70
C LEU A 50 21.85 30.73 -16.13
N GLY A 51 22.73 29.74 -16.33
CA GLY A 51 24.10 29.94 -16.74
C GLY A 51 24.84 30.94 -15.83
N PRO A 52 25.58 31.91 -16.40
CA PRO A 52 26.33 32.91 -15.63
C PRO A 52 25.48 33.81 -14.72
N ARG A 53 24.15 33.78 -14.82
CA ARG A 53 23.23 34.57 -13.97
C ARG A 53 22.95 33.88 -12.64
N LEU A 54 23.21 32.58 -12.53
CA LEU A 54 22.95 31.84 -11.29
C LEU A 54 23.89 32.32 -10.18
N ARG A 55 23.31 32.62 -9.02
CA ARG A 55 24.05 32.89 -7.78
C ARG A 55 23.45 32.02 -6.68
N VAL A 56 24.09 30.90 -6.34
CA VAL A 56 23.69 30.11 -5.19
C VAL A 56 24.26 30.79 -3.95
N VAL A 57 23.41 31.53 -3.23
CA VAL A 57 23.86 32.37 -2.11
C VAL A 57 23.98 31.59 -0.81
N ALA A 58 23.19 30.52 -0.66
CA ALA A 58 23.22 29.67 0.51
C ALA A 58 22.95 28.20 0.15
N LEU A 59 23.67 27.31 0.84
CA LEU A 59 23.38 25.89 0.92
C LEU A 59 23.08 25.55 2.38
N ILE A 60 21.82 25.20 2.67
CA ILE A 60 21.35 24.85 4.01
C ILE A 60 21.40 23.34 4.16
N ASP A 61 22.18 22.85 5.11
CA ASP A 61 22.23 21.43 5.48
C ASP A 61 22.66 21.30 6.96
N PRO A 62 21.95 20.52 7.79
CA PRO A 62 22.32 20.34 9.19
C PRO A 62 23.67 19.62 9.35
N VAL A 63 24.09 18.85 8.34
CA VAL A 63 25.40 18.18 8.31
C VAL A 63 26.34 18.99 7.43
N ARG A 64 27.07 19.91 8.05
CA ARG A 64 28.00 20.83 7.38
C ARG A 64 28.94 20.13 6.40
N GLU A 65 29.48 18.97 6.78
CA GLU A 65 30.44 18.21 5.97
C GLU A 65 29.85 17.79 4.60
N ASN A 66 28.54 17.49 4.55
CA ASN A 66 27.85 17.13 3.30
C ASN A 66 27.81 18.33 2.36
N ALA A 67 27.39 19.49 2.87
CA ALA A 67 27.34 20.73 2.11
C ALA A 67 28.73 21.15 1.61
N GLU A 68 29.74 21.09 2.48
CA GLU A 68 31.11 21.44 2.09
C GLU A 68 31.70 20.51 1.04
N LYS A 69 31.40 19.20 1.11
CA LYS A 69 31.81 18.23 0.09
C LYS A 69 31.24 18.60 -1.28
N VAL A 70 29.95 18.91 -1.34
CA VAL A 70 29.28 19.34 -2.58
C VAL A 70 29.86 20.66 -3.10
N LEU A 71 30.05 21.66 -2.23
CA LEU A 71 30.59 22.95 -2.64
C LEU A 71 32.03 22.86 -3.14
N ARG A 72 32.87 21.99 -2.55
CA ARG A 72 34.22 21.73 -3.08
C ARG A 72 34.16 21.24 -4.53
N GLN A 73 33.24 20.32 -4.84
CA GLN A 73 33.07 19.81 -6.20
C GLN A 73 32.53 20.90 -7.15
N LYS A 74 31.49 21.64 -6.74
CA LYS A 74 30.88 22.69 -7.57
C LYS A 74 31.83 23.86 -7.83
N ARG A 75 32.64 24.27 -6.85
CA ARG A 75 33.68 25.31 -7.00
C ARG A 75 34.86 24.88 -7.89
N ALA A 76 35.07 23.58 -8.05
CA ALA A 76 36.06 23.04 -8.98
C ALA A 76 35.48 22.75 -10.38
N SER A 77 34.17 22.96 -10.58
CA SER A 77 33.47 22.68 -11.84
C SER A 77 33.36 23.92 -12.74
N SER A 78 32.83 23.74 -13.95
CA SER A 78 32.49 24.84 -14.86
C SER A 78 31.45 25.82 -14.27
N ALA A 79 30.68 25.39 -13.27
CA ALA A 79 29.71 26.23 -12.57
C ALA A 79 30.32 27.04 -11.39
N MET A 80 31.66 27.10 -11.25
CA MET A 80 32.34 27.75 -10.12
C MET A 80 31.79 29.15 -9.79
N SER A 81 31.54 29.99 -10.81
CA SER A 81 31.01 31.35 -10.61
C SER A 81 29.67 31.38 -9.88
N SER A 82 28.85 30.34 -10.03
CA SER A 82 27.55 30.21 -9.36
C SER A 82 27.67 29.87 -7.88
N TYR A 83 28.79 29.25 -7.45
CA TYR A 83 28.96 28.70 -6.10
C TYR A 83 30.14 29.28 -5.30
N ARG A 84 30.93 30.17 -5.91
CA ARG A 84 32.16 30.71 -5.32
C ARG A 84 31.91 31.29 -3.92
N ASP A 85 30.86 32.08 -3.82
CA ASP A 85 30.51 32.84 -2.62
C ASP A 85 29.36 32.19 -1.82
N THR A 86 28.97 30.95 -2.13
CA THR A 86 27.91 30.22 -1.39
C THR A 86 28.31 30.02 0.07
N ALA A 87 27.49 30.49 1.00
CA ALA A 87 27.65 30.22 2.42
C ALA A 87 26.88 28.95 2.85
N VAL A 88 27.40 28.24 3.84
CA VAL A 88 26.78 27.05 4.43
C VAL A 88 26.10 27.41 5.74
N TYR A 89 24.82 27.05 5.87
CA TYR A 89 24.02 27.29 7.06
C TYR A 89 23.46 25.97 7.61
N PRO A 90 23.34 25.83 8.95
CA PRO A 90 22.81 24.60 9.56
C PRO A 90 21.29 24.47 9.36
N ASP A 91 20.58 25.59 9.29
CA ASP A 91 19.12 25.65 9.19
C ASP A 91 18.65 26.94 8.49
N ILE A 92 17.35 27.03 8.24
CA ILE A 92 16.73 28.16 7.55
C ILE A 92 16.75 29.44 8.39
N HIS A 93 16.65 29.36 9.73
CA HIS A 93 16.63 30.53 10.61
C HIS A 93 18.00 31.22 10.63
N ALA A 94 19.08 30.43 10.70
CA ALA A 94 20.45 30.92 10.62
C ALA A 94 20.73 31.64 9.28
N TYR A 95 20.17 31.14 8.17
CA TYR A 95 20.22 31.84 6.90
C TYR A 95 19.43 33.15 6.94
N LEU A 96 18.16 33.11 7.37
CA LEU A 96 17.27 34.26 7.41
C LEU A 96 17.81 35.41 8.27
N ALA A 97 18.53 35.10 9.35
CA ALA A 97 19.22 36.10 10.18
C ALA A 97 20.27 36.94 9.42
N THR A 98 20.72 36.47 8.25
CA THR A 98 21.69 37.17 7.39
C THR A 98 21.06 37.87 6.18
N VAL A 99 19.75 37.68 5.97
CA VAL A 99 19.06 38.25 4.80
C VAL A 99 18.78 39.74 5.01
N THR A 100 19.16 40.53 4.02
CA THR A 100 18.84 41.96 3.91
C THR A 100 18.00 42.18 2.65
N PRO A 101 17.41 43.37 2.46
CA PRO A 101 16.71 43.69 1.21
C PRO A 101 17.57 43.45 -0.05
N ASP A 102 18.88 43.76 0.01
CA ASP A 102 19.80 43.61 -1.12
C ASP A 102 20.23 42.15 -1.36
N THR A 103 20.26 41.32 -0.31
CA THR A 103 20.66 39.90 -0.39
C THR A 103 19.47 38.94 -0.48
N ARG A 104 18.24 39.46 -0.46
CA ARG A 104 16.99 38.68 -0.51
C ARG A 104 17.01 37.69 -1.68
N PRO A 105 16.73 36.39 -1.46
CA PRO A 105 16.73 35.41 -2.53
C PRO A 105 15.50 35.59 -3.43
N HIS A 106 15.62 35.20 -4.70
CA HIS A 106 14.47 35.12 -5.60
C HIS A 106 13.76 33.77 -5.47
N VAL A 107 14.52 32.70 -5.23
CA VAL A 107 14.02 31.32 -5.14
C VAL A 107 14.64 30.58 -3.97
N VAL A 108 13.82 29.84 -3.24
CA VAL A 108 14.25 28.80 -2.29
C VAL A 108 13.93 27.44 -2.88
N TRP A 109 14.95 26.61 -3.03
CA TRP A 109 14.90 25.30 -3.68
C TRP A 109 15.02 24.19 -2.64
N ILE A 110 13.91 23.54 -2.31
CA ILE A 110 13.80 22.61 -1.18
C ILE A 110 13.86 21.17 -1.70
N GLY A 111 15.06 20.58 -1.60
CA GLY A 111 15.31 19.16 -1.87
C GLY A 111 15.63 18.36 -0.59
N SER A 112 15.27 18.89 0.58
CA SER A 112 15.41 18.20 1.85
C SER A 112 14.39 17.06 1.99
N PRO A 113 14.69 16.02 2.79
CA PRO A 113 13.77 14.91 3.01
C PRO A 113 12.38 15.39 3.49
N PRO A 114 11.29 14.73 3.08
CA PRO A 114 9.91 15.13 3.41
C PRO A 114 9.59 15.12 4.91
N ALA A 115 10.42 14.46 5.73
CA ALA A 115 10.31 14.48 7.19
C ALA A 115 10.50 15.87 7.83
N PHE A 116 11.09 16.83 7.12
CA PHE A 116 11.43 18.16 7.64
C PHE A 116 10.55 19.29 7.07
N ARG A 117 9.38 18.95 6.51
CA ARG A 117 8.49 19.92 5.84
C ARG A 117 7.01 19.50 5.86
N GLY A 118 6.14 20.41 5.46
CA GLY A 118 4.70 20.19 5.29
C GLY A 118 3.93 20.00 6.60
N SER A 119 4.27 20.76 7.64
CA SER A 119 3.42 20.94 8.83
C SER A 119 3.63 22.33 9.45
N MET A 120 2.82 22.69 10.45
CA MET A 120 2.98 23.95 11.20
C MET A 120 3.93 23.83 12.41
N ARG A 121 4.52 22.64 12.63
CA ARG A 121 5.37 22.33 13.78
C ARG A 121 6.80 22.76 13.54
N GLU A 122 7.43 23.36 14.55
CA GLU A 122 8.82 23.79 14.51
C GLU A 122 9.75 22.65 14.05
N GLY A 123 10.66 22.97 13.11
CA GLY A 123 11.58 22.01 12.50
C GLY A 123 10.96 21.20 11.35
N ARG A 124 9.66 21.38 11.08
CA ARG A 124 8.92 20.81 9.95
C ARG A 124 8.05 21.84 9.23
N ASP A 125 8.29 23.12 9.48
CA ASP A 125 7.45 24.26 9.09
C ASP A 125 8.16 25.24 8.15
N ILE A 126 9.08 24.75 7.32
CA ILE A 126 9.87 25.59 6.41
C ILE A 126 8.98 26.45 5.50
N GLU A 127 7.86 25.92 5.02
CA GLU A 127 6.91 26.67 4.19
C GLU A 127 6.31 27.87 4.95
N LYS A 128 5.94 27.68 6.21
CA LYS A 128 5.46 28.75 7.10
C LYS A 128 6.56 29.77 7.40
N VAL A 129 7.76 29.31 7.73
CA VAL A 129 8.92 30.19 8.00
C VAL A 129 9.24 31.06 6.79
N LEU A 130 9.21 30.50 5.58
CA LEU A 130 9.41 31.25 4.35
C LEU A 130 8.27 32.23 4.07
N ALA A 131 7.02 31.83 4.29
CA ALA A 131 5.87 32.70 4.10
C ALA A 131 5.90 33.95 5.01
N GLU A 132 6.43 33.80 6.23
CA GLU A 132 6.55 34.88 7.21
C GLU A 132 7.77 35.78 6.94
N ALA A 133 8.95 35.18 6.74
CA ALA A 133 10.20 35.94 6.62
C ALA A 133 10.47 36.44 5.20
N LEU A 134 10.00 35.72 4.18
CA LEU A 134 10.26 35.99 2.77
C LEU A 134 8.97 36.02 1.92
N PRO A 135 7.97 36.87 2.24
CA PRO A 135 6.73 36.94 1.48
C PRO A 135 6.98 37.23 -0.02
N GLY A 136 6.32 36.48 -0.89
CA GLY A 136 6.46 36.58 -2.35
C GLY A 136 7.69 35.87 -2.94
N VAL A 137 8.51 35.18 -2.15
CA VAL A 137 9.64 34.39 -2.67
C VAL A 137 9.14 33.18 -3.47
N GLY A 138 9.82 32.85 -4.58
CA GLY A 138 9.54 31.60 -5.30
C GLY A 138 9.99 30.38 -4.49
N VAL A 139 9.20 29.31 -4.48
CA VAL A 139 9.53 28.08 -3.77
C VAL A 139 9.40 26.87 -4.69
N PHE A 140 10.48 26.08 -4.79
CA PHE A 140 10.41 24.73 -5.32
C PHE A 140 10.50 23.74 -4.17
N LEU A 141 9.70 22.68 -4.22
CA LEU A 141 9.62 21.67 -3.17
C LEU A 141 9.54 20.26 -3.78
N GLU A 142 10.37 19.34 -3.31
CA GLU A 142 10.29 17.96 -3.77
C GLU A 142 9.03 17.21 -3.35
N LYS A 143 8.72 16.10 -4.02
CA LYS A 143 7.65 15.18 -3.59
C LYS A 143 8.17 14.15 -2.57
N PRO A 144 7.28 13.51 -1.79
CA PRO A 144 5.97 14.03 -1.41
C PRO A 144 6.13 15.34 -0.61
N VAL A 145 5.05 16.11 -0.47
CA VAL A 145 5.10 17.40 0.24
C VAL A 145 5.45 17.27 1.73
N SER A 146 5.15 16.12 2.35
CA SER A 146 5.44 15.82 3.75
C SER A 146 5.53 14.33 4.01
N THR A 147 5.94 13.97 5.23
CA THR A 147 5.61 12.67 5.87
C THR A 147 4.61 12.80 7.03
N GLY A 148 3.99 13.98 7.20
CA GLY A 148 3.01 14.27 8.24
C GLY A 148 1.60 13.81 7.87
N SER A 149 0.62 14.23 8.68
CA SER A 149 -0.78 13.94 8.39
C SER A 149 -1.27 14.74 7.17
N VAL A 150 -2.36 14.29 6.55
CA VAL A 150 -3.03 15.05 5.48
C VAL A 150 -3.51 16.40 6.02
N ASP A 151 -4.00 16.44 7.26
CA ASP A 151 -4.48 17.68 7.88
C ASP A 151 -3.36 18.71 8.06
N ASP A 152 -2.17 18.28 8.51
CA ASP A 152 -1.00 19.15 8.61
C ASP A 152 -0.65 19.78 7.25
N VAL A 153 -0.67 18.97 6.17
CA VAL A 153 -0.36 19.43 4.82
C VAL A 153 -1.42 20.41 4.29
N MET A 154 -2.70 20.10 4.51
CA MET A 154 -3.82 20.97 4.12
C MET A 154 -3.83 22.28 4.93
N GLU A 155 -3.37 22.25 6.18
CA GLU A 155 -3.19 23.46 6.98
C GLU A 155 -2.05 24.32 6.43
N VAL A 156 -0.91 23.72 6.07
CA VAL A 156 0.18 24.45 5.42
C VAL A 156 -0.29 25.08 4.11
N ASP A 157 -1.00 24.34 3.26
CA ASP A 157 -1.55 24.85 2.00
C ASP A 157 -2.38 26.12 2.21
N ARG A 158 -3.38 26.06 3.10
CA ARG A 158 -4.20 27.22 3.47
C ARG A 158 -3.36 28.36 4.06
N TYR A 159 -2.31 28.04 4.81
CA TYR A 159 -1.49 29.05 5.47
C TYR A 159 -0.61 29.81 4.49
N ILE A 160 -0.03 29.15 3.50
CA ILE A 160 0.91 29.76 2.56
C ILE A 160 0.24 30.42 1.36
N ASP A 161 -1.05 30.14 1.14
CA ASP A 161 -1.85 30.76 0.09
C ASP A 161 -1.75 32.29 0.14
N GLY A 162 -1.46 32.89 -1.02
CA GLY A 162 -1.23 34.33 -1.18
C GLY A 162 0.01 34.92 -0.48
N LYS A 163 0.77 34.15 0.30
CA LYS A 163 1.97 34.64 1.02
C LYS A 163 3.26 34.40 0.27
N LEU A 164 3.37 33.29 -0.45
CA LEU A 164 4.54 32.95 -1.27
C LEU A 164 4.38 33.45 -2.70
N GLY A 165 5.50 33.45 -3.44
CA GLY A 165 5.50 33.68 -4.88
C GLY A 165 5.02 32.44 -5.63
N PRO A 166 5.56 32.15 -6.83
CA PRO A 166 5.31 30.87 -7.49
C PRO A 166 5.77 29.70 -6.61
N VAL A 167 4.92 28.68 -6.46
CA VAL A 167 5.24 27.44 -5.74
C VAL A 167 5.08 26.25 -6.70
N SER A 168 6.14 25.48 -6.89
CA SER A 168 6.14 24.27 -7.73
C SER A 168 6.57 23.05 -6.92
N VAL A 169 5.84 21.95 -7.07
CA VAL A 169 6.18 20.67 -6.44
C VAL A 169 6.70 19.66 -7.47
N GLY A 170 7.71 18.87 -7.10
CA GLY A 170 8.52 17.96 -7.95
C GLY A 170 7.80 16.78 -8.62
N TYR A 171 6.63 16.98 -9.21
CA TYR A 171 5.90 15.99 -10.01
C TYR A 171 6.31 16.06 -11.50
N MET A 172 7.58 15.81 -11.75
CA MET A 172 8.23 15.98 -13.05
C MET A 172 7.56 15.23 -14.22
N LEU A 173 6.84 14.12 -13.97
CA LEU A 173 6.18 13.35 -15.04
C LEU A 173 5.09 14.14 -15.80
N ARG A 174 4.54 15.22 -15.22
CA ARG A 174 3.64 16.12 -15.94
C ARG A 174 4.35 16.91 -17.05
N TYR A 175 5.65 17.11 -16.90
CA TYR A 175 6.50 17.86 -17.81
C TYR A 175 7.07 17.04 -18.96
N LEU A 176 6.86 15.71 -18.96
CA LEU A 176 7.16 14.88 -20.13
C LEU A 176 6.36 15.37 -21.34
N ARG A 177 7.02 15.47 -22.49
CA ARG A 177 6.40 15.86 -23.75
C ARG A 177 5.31 14.88 -24.18
N VAL A 178 5.49 13.58 -23.89
CA VAL A 178 4.42 12.58 -24.09
C VAL A 178 3.21 12.81 -23.18
N SER A 179 3.41 13.17 -21.91
CA SER A 179 2.31 13.54 -20.99
C SER A 179 1.58 14.80 -21.47
N GLN A 180 2.33 15.82 -21.90
CA GLN A 180 1.76 17.04 -22.48
C GLN A 180 1.01 16.74 -23.77
N LYS A 181 1.53 15.86 -24.63
CA LYS A 181 0.85 15.43 -25.86
C LYS A 181 -0.45 14.70 -25.57
N LEU A 182 -0.47 13.83 -24.57
CA LEU A 182 -1.69 13.14 -24.10
C LEU A 182 -2.73 14.18 -23.65
N LYS A 183 -2.34 15.11 -22.77
CA LYS A 183 -3.21 16.20 -22.30
C LYS A 183 -3.73 17.08 -23.44
N GLN A 184 -2.87 17.38 -24.42
CA GLN A 184 -3.24 18.11 -25.63
C GLN A 184 -4.29 17.35 -26.43
N ILE A 185 -4.14 16.04 -26.67
CA ILE A 185 -5.11 15.24 -27.42
C ILE A 185 -6.48 15.26 -26.73
N ILE A 186 -6.51 15.12 -25.40
CA ILE A 186 -7.75 15.23 -24.60
C ILE A 186 -8.41 16.60 -24.84
N SER A 187 -7.64 17.69 -24.75
CA SER A 187 -8.14 19.05 -24.90
C SER A 187 -8.64 19.34 -26.33
N ASP A 188 -7.80 19.12 -27.34
CA ASP A 188 -8.07 19.46 -28.74
C ASP A 188 -9.29 18.71 -29.29
N ASN A 189 -9.55 17.50 -28.79
CA ASN A 189 -10.68 16.67 -29.20
C ASN A 189 -11.85 16.72 -28.21
N ARG A 190 -11.76 17.55 -27.15
CA ARG A 190 -12.79 17.72 -26.11
C ARG A 190 -13.22 16.38 -25.48
N LEU A 191 -12.25 15.49 -25.29
CA LEU A 191 -12.50 14.14 -24.81
C LEU A 191 -13.01 14.15 -23.37
N ARG A 192 -14.01 13.31 -23.10
CA ARG A 192 -14.41 12.96 -21.74
C ARG A 192 -13.69 11.68 -21.36
N VAL A 193 -12.75 11.78 -20.42
CA VAL A 193 -12.08 10.61 -19.87
C VAL A 193 -13.12 9.71 -19.20
N MET A 194 -13.09 8.43 -19.52
CA MET A 194 -14.01 7.41 -19.00
C MET A 194 -13.31 6.52 -17.98
N ALA A 195 -12.06 6.14 -18.27
CA ALA A 195 -11.28 5.27 -17.40
C ALA A 195 -9.79 5.62 -17.46
N ILE A 196 -9.10 5.45 -16.32
CA ILE A 196 -7.64 5.50 -16.23
C ILE A 196 -7.14 4.24 -15.53
N ASN A 197 -6.15 3.57 -16.11
CA ASN A 197 -5.50 2.42 -15.49
C ASN A 197 -4.00 2.65 -15.34
N CYS A 198 -3.52 2.66 -14.10
CA CYS A 198 -2.12 2.88 -13.76
C CYS A 198 -1.46 1.57 -13.31
N ARG A 199 -0.25 1.28 -13.82
CA ARG A 199 0.60 0.18 -13.40
C ARG A 199 1.98 0.70 -13.05
N TYR A 200 2.44 0.37 -11.85
CA TYR A 200 3.77 0.69 -11.36
C TYR A 200 4.39 -0.56 -10.72
N VAL A 201 5.26 -1.24 -11.45
CA VAL A 201 5.94 -2.46 -10.98
C VAL A 201 7.43 -2.16 -10.84
N ILE A 202 7.95 -2.27 -9.62
CA ILE A 202 9.33 -1.91 -9.32
C ILE A 202 10.28 -3.09 -9.48
N ALA A 203 11.52 -2.77 -9.85
CA ALA A 203 12.65 -3.67 -9.74
C ALA A 203 13.35 -3.47 -8.40
N TYR A 204 13.34 -4.50 -7.55
CA TYR A 204 13.74 -4.37 -6.13
C TYR A 204 15.13 -4.91 -5.82
N GLU A 205 15.76 -5.64 -6.75
CA GLU A 205 17.04 -6.36 -6.55
C GLU A 205 18.18 -5.46 -6.04
N HIS A 206 18.16 -4.18 -6.38
CA HIS A 206 19.19 -3.22 -5.97
C HIS A 206 18.70 -2.18 -4.95
N LEU A 207 17.48 -2.34 -4.42
CA LEU A 207 16.88 -1.39 -3.49
C LEU A 207 17.37 -1.64 -2.04
N THR A 208 18.51 -1.05 -1.70
CA THR A 208 19.22 -1.26 -0.42
C THR A 208 18.78 -0.32 0.70
N LYS A 209 18.02 0.73 0.39
CA LYS A 209 17.61 1.78 1.35
C LYS A 209 16.57 1.23 2.32
N GLN A 210 17.00 0.74 3.48
CA GLN A 210 16.14 0.10 4.49
C GLN A 210 14.93 0.97 4.91
N TRP A 211 15.11 2.29 5.02
CA TRP A 211 14.03 3.22 5.35
C TRP A 211 12.87 3.17 4.34
N TRP A 212 13.14 2.80 3.08
CA TRP A 212 12.11 2.66 2.05
C TRP A 212 11.15 1.50 2.36
N TRP A 213 11.69 0.40 2.88
CA TRP A 213 10.97 -0.80 3.27
C TRP A 213 10.23 -0.67 4.61
N ASN A 214 10.35 0.48 5.28
CA ASN A 214 9.77 0.75 6.58
C ASN A 214 8.63 1.79 6.47
N LYS A 215 7.39 1.39 6.79
CA LYS A 215 6.17 2.21 6.68
C LYS A 215 6.21 3.46 7.55
N SER A 216 6.77 3.41 8.76
CA SER A 216 6.90 4.62 9.60
C SER A 216 7.86 5.67 9.02
N GLN A 217 8.80 5.25 8.16
CA GLN A 217 9.79 6.15 7.56
C GLN A 217 9.41 6.59 6.14
N SER A 218 9.04 5.66 5.26
CA SER A 218 8.71 5.96 3.86
C SER A 218 7.23 6.29 3.62
N LEU A 219 6.37 5.98 4.60
CA LEU A 219 4.92 5.94 4.45
C LEU A 219 4.38 4.90 3.46
N GLY A 220 5.24 4.02 2.95
CA GLY A 220 4.89 2.94 2.05
C GLY A 220 4.93 3.31 0.56
N PRO A 221 4.88 2.30 -0.33
CA PRO A 221 5.26 2.47 -1.73
C PRO A 221 4.32 3.38 -2.53
N VAL A 222 3.03 3.44 -2.16
CA VAL A 222 2.05 4.29 -2.84
C VAL A 222 2.33 5.77 -2.59
N ILE A 223 2.67 6.15 -1.35
CA ILE A 223 2.95 7.55 -0.99
C ILE A 223 4.33 7.97 -1.48
N GLU A 224 5.34 7.10 -1.36
CA GLU A 224 6.72 7.44 -1.71
C GLU A 224 6.97 7.41 -3.22
N GLN A 225 6.51 6.36 -3.91
CA GLN A 225 6.90 6.05 -5.28
C GLN A 225 5.73 6.16 -6.27
N ALA A 226 4.65 5.40 -6.04
CA ALA A 226 3.50 5.39 -6.94
C ALA A 226 2.71 6.72 -6.95
N THR A 227 3.05 7.65 -6.05
CA THR A 227 2.47 9.00 -5.99
C THR A 227 2.56 9.72 -7.33
N HIS A 228 3.60 9.47 -8.13
CA HIS A 228 3.71 10.00 -9.49
C HIS A 228 2.58 9.53 -10.42
N PHE A 229 2.11 8.29 -10.26
CA PHE A 229 1.03 7.73 -11.06
C PHE A 229 -0.35 8.11 -10.51
N CYS A 230 -0.47 8.29 -9.19
CA CYS A 230 -1.63 8.93 -8.60
C CYS A 230 -1.78 10.38 -9.08
N ASP A 231 -0.66 11.10 -9.16
CA ASP A 231 -0.60 12.47 -9.67
C ASP A 231 -0.98 12.53 -11.16
N LEU A 232 -0.41 11.68 -12.01
CA LEU A 232 -0.79 11.60 -13.42
C LEU A 232 -2.26 11.21 -13.61
N ALA A 233 -2.77 10.30 -12.78
CA ALA A 233 -4.17 9.92 -12.81
C ALA A 233 -5.09 11.12 -12.52
N ARG A 234 -4.77 11.93 -11.51
CA ARG A 234 -5.47 13.21 -11.26
C ARG A 234 -5.27 14.20 -12.40
N TYR A 235 -4.05 14.31 -12.92
CA TYR A 235 -3.71 15.23 -14.01
C TYR A 235 -4.54 14.96 -15.27
N PHE A 236 -4.83 13.70 -15.61
CA PHE A 236 -5.64 13.35 -16.78
C PHE A 236 -7.13 13.19 -16.47
N GLY A 237 -7.49 12.58 -15.34
CA GLY A 237 -8.86 12.20 -14.98
C GLY A 237 -9.64 13.25 -14.18
N GLY A 238 -8.95 14.23 -13.58
CA GLY A 238 -9.53 15.23 -12.68
C GLY A 238 -9.49 14.81 -11.22
N GLU A 239 -10.31 15.45 -10.39
CA GLU A 239 -10.35 15.19 -8.95
C GLU A 239 -11.00 13.84 -8.62
N VAL A 240 -10.48 13.20 -7.58
CA VAL A 240 -10.88 11.88 -7.09
C VAL A 240 -11.90 12.04 -5.97
N GLU A 241 -12.99 11.26 -6.03
CA GLU A 241 -13.90 11.10 -4.90
C GLU A 241 -13.24 10.19 -3.86
N LEU A 242 -12.57 10.76 -2.85
CA LEU A 242 -11.75 10.00 -1.90
C LEU A 242 -12.52 8.88 -1.17
N ASP A 243 -13.79 9.10 -0.86
CA ASP A 243 -14.65 8.12 -0.17
C ASP A 243 -15.04 6.92 -1.06
N SER A 244 -14.82 7.01 -2.37
CA SER A 244 -15.05 5.91 -3.31
C SER A 244 -13.90 4.91 -3.41
N ILE A 245 -12.77 5.22 -2.78
CA ILE A 245 -11.54 4.43 -2.93
C ILE A 245 -11.72 3.07 -2.26
N MET A 246 -11.46 2.01 -3.03
CA MET A 246 -11.33 0.64 -2.55
C MET A 246 -9.92 0.17 -2.83
N ALA A 247 -9.28 -0.52 -1.87
CA ALA A 247 -7.93 -1.03 -2.06
C ALA A 247 -7.69 -2.35 -1.33
N HIS A 248 -6.81 -3.17 -1.91
CA HIS A 248 -6.32 -4.42 -1.37
C HIS A 248 -4.79 -4.43 -1.45
N SER A 249 -4.13 -5.09 -0.50
CA SER A 249 -2.70 -5.35 -0.56
C SER A 249 -2.39 -6.84 -0.53
N LEU A 250 -1.22 -7.18 -1.10
CA LEU A 250 -0.50 -8.38 -0.74
C LEU A 250 0.53 -7.97 0.32
N GLU A 251 0.31 -8.34 1.57
CA GLU A 251 1.21 -8.04 2.66
C GLU A 251 2.47 -8.92 2.66
N HIS A 252 3.51 -8.46 3.34
CA HIS A 252 4.78 -9.18 3.40
C HIS A 252 4.68 -10.58 4.05
N PHE A 253 3.62 -10.87 4.82
CA PHE A 253 3.43 -12.14 5.54
C PHE A 253 2.54 -13.14 4.79
N GLU A 254 1.90 -12.74 3.69
CA GLU A 254 0.99 -13.60 2.95
C GLU A 254 1.72 -14.56 2.00
N PRO A 255 1.15 -15.72 1.64
CA PRO A 255 1.88 -16.79 0.94
C PRO A 255 2.61 -16.38 -0.37
N PRO A 256 2.04 -15.53 -1.26
CA PRO A 256 2.73 -15.15 -2.49
C PRO A 256 3.70 -13.96 -2.32
N SER A 257 4.03 -13.54 -1.10
CA SER A 257 4.83 -12.33 -0.83
C SER A 257 6.35 -12.48 -0.99
N GLY A 258 6.83 -13.70 -1.25
CA GLY A 258 8.25 -14.04 -1.22
C GLY A 258 9.09 -13.32 -2.27
N LEU A 259 10.16 -12.64 -1.83
CA LEU A 259 11.10 -11.93 -2.69
C LEU A 259 12.47 -12.64 -2.70
N SER A 260 12.87 -13.17 -3.86
CA SER A 260 14.06 -14.03 -4.00
C SER A 260 15.42 -13.30 -4.11
N LYS A 261 15.40 -11.96 -4.32
CA LYS A 261 16.58 -11.16 -4.65
C LYS A 261 16.77 -9.94 -3.74
N LEU A 262 16.30 -10.00 -2.50
CA LEU A 262 16.46 -8.90 -1.56
C LEU A 262 17.96 -8.60 -1.34
N ALA A 263 18.32 -7.31 -1.42
CA ALA A 263 19.70 -6.86 -1.27
C ALA A 263 20.19 -6.88 0.20
N PHE A 264 19.31 -7.16 1.15
CA PHE A 264 19.57 -7.26 2.57
C PHE A 264 18.54 -8.19 3.24
N ASP A 265 18.82 -8.61 4.47
CA ASP A 265 17.88 -9.40 5.28
C ASP A 265 16.77 -8.48 5.85
N GLU A 266 15.66 -8.39 5.13
CA GLU A 266 14.48 -7.64 5.60
C GLU A 266 13.95 -8.16 6.94
N GLY A 267 14.03 -9.49 7.14
CA GLY A 267 13.65 -10.20 8.35
C GLY A 267 14.35 -9.66 9.59
N ALA A 268 15.66 -9.46 9.47
CA ALA A 268 16.53 -8.98 10.53
C ALA A 268 16.55 -7.45 10.69
N CYS A 269 16.29 -6.70 9.62
CA CYS A 269 16.44 -5.23 9.63
C CYS A 269 15.14 -4.47 9.88
N ILE A 270 13.98 -5.01 9.49
CA ILE A 270 12.70 -4.29 9.53
C ILE A 270 11.69 -5.08 10.39
N PRO A 271 11.12 -4.47 11.45
CA PRO A 271 10.02 -5.08 12.22
C PRO A 271 8.86 -5.46 11.31
N ALA A 272 8.18 -6.58 11.58
CA ALA A 272 7.16 -7.13 10.69
C ALA A 272 6.03 -6.11 10.44
N GLU A 273 5.51 -5.51 11.50
CA GLU A 273 4.47 -4.49 11.50
C GLU A 273 4.84 -3.24 10.67
N GLU A 274 6.13 -2.97 10.50
CA GLU A 274 6.67 -1.84 9.74
C GLU A 274 6.98 -2.17 8.28
N ARG A 275 6.93 -3.43 7.85
CA ARG A 275 7.26 -3.79 6.46
C ARG A 275 6.20 -3.30 5.48
N VAL A 276 6.66 -2.89 4.32
CA VAL A 276 5.80 -2.47 3.20
C VAL A 276 5.07 -3.65 2.56
N PRO A 277 3.85 -3.44 2.02
CA PRO A 277 3.17 -4.45 1.23
C PRO A 277 3.92 -4.72 -0.08
N ARG A 278 3.79 -5.95 -0.60
CA ARG A 278 4.35 -6.36 -1.90
C ARG A 278 3.52 -5.88 -3.07
N VAL A 279 2.20 -5.87 -2.92
CA VAL A 279 1.27 -5.37 -3.93
C VAL A 279 0.28 -4.44 -3.26
N THR A 280 -0.11 -3.37 -3.94
CA THR A 280 -1.30 -2.59 -3.62
C THR A 280 -2.11 -2.42 -4.89
N SER A 281 -3.36 -2.86 -4.88
CA SER A 281 -4.33 -2.65 -5.94
C SER A 281 -5.45 -1.76 -5.42
N ALA A 282 -5.75 -0.67 -6.14
CA ALA A 282 -6.79 0.26 -5.76
C ALA A 282 -7.66 0.64 -6.95
N THR A 283 -8.93 0.94 -6.68
CA THR A 283 -9.91 1.49 -7.64
C THR A 283 -10.67 2.65 -7.01
N TRP A 284 -11.15 3.59 -7.83
CA TRP A 284 -11.87 4.78 -7.37
C TRP A 284 -12.75 5.40 -8.45
N LYS A 285 -13.59 6.35 -8.02
CA LYS A 285 -14.35 7.27 -8.87
C LYS A 285 -13.68 8.63 -8.91
N TYR A 286 -13.77 9.29 -10.05
CA TYR A 286 -13.53 10.72 -10.18
C TYR A 286 -14.84 11.48 -9.99
N GLU A 287 -14.79 12.76 -9.60
CA GLU A 287 -15.97 13.64 -9.49
C GLU A 287 -16.73 13.76 -10.83
N SER A 288 -16.04 13.51 -11.94
CA SER A 288 -16.61 13.47 -13.29
C SER A 288 -17.49 12.24 -13.55
N GLY A 289 -17.48 11.25 -12.66
CA GLY A 289 -18.07 9.93 -12.86
C GLY A 289 -17.18 8.93 -13.61
N ALA A 290 -15.97 9.32 -14.05
CA ALA A 290 -14.99 8.38 -14.59
C ALA A 290 -14.52 7.39 -13.50
N VAL A 291 -13.84 6.31 -13.90
CA VAL A 291 -13.25 5.32 -12.99
C VAL A 291 -11.73 5.29 -13.11
N GLY A 292 -11.03 5.02 -12.01
CA GLY A 292 -9.58 4.88 -11.99
C GLY A 292 -9.14 3.59 -11.31
N SER A 293 -7.97 3.09 -11.70
CA SER A 293 -7.28 2.00 -11.01
C SER A 293 -5.78 2.22 -10.92
N LEU A 294 -5.16 1.69 -9.87
CA LEU A 294 -3.72 1.60 -9.68
C LEU A 294 -3.35 0.19 -9.24
N MET A 295 -2.31 -0.36 -9.85
CA MET A 295 -1.62 -1.54 -9.35
C MET A 295 -0.14 -1.23 -9.15
N HIS A 296 0.26 -1.15 -7.88
CA HIS A 296 1.66 -1.06 -7.47
C HIS A 296 2.17 -2.45 -7.09
N VAL A 297 3.36 -2.85 -7.57
CA VAL A 297 3.90 -4.20 -7.35
C VAL A 297 5.42 -4.17 -7.11
N ILE A 298 5.88 -4.91 -6.10
CA ILE A 298 7.29 -5.23 -5.84
C ILE A 298 7.54 -6.64 -6.34
N ALA A 299 8.10 -6.79 -7.55
CA ALA A 299 8.30 -8.12 -8.13
C ALA A 299 9.48 -8.26 -9.12
N LEU A 300 9.92 -7.18 -9.76
CA LEU A 300 10.90 -7.30 -10.84
C LEU A 300 12.33 -7.42 -10.28
N HIS A 301 13.18 -8.11 -11.05
CA HIS A 301 14.63 -8.16 -10.84
C HIS A 301 15.33 -7.21 -11.82
N GLY A 302 16.58 -6.86 -11.56
CA GLY A 302 17.31 -5.85 -12.33
C GLY A 302 17.09 -4.42 -11.85
N ARG A 303 17.09 -3.47 -12.79
CA ARG A 303 17.09 -2.02 -12.50
C ARG A 303 15.84 -1.29 -12.99
N ASP A 304 15.31 -1.70 -14.13
CA ASP A 304 14.26 -0.94 -14.80
C ASP A 304 12.88 -1.29 -14.26
N PHE A 305 12.09 -0.25 -14.02
CA PHE A 305 10.70 -0.40 -13.59
C PHE A 305 9.80 -0.64 -14.79
N PHE A 306 8.71 -1.37 -14.59
CA PHE A 306 7.62 -1.41 -15.56
C PHE A 306 6.56 -0.39 -15.14
N THR A 307 6.33 0.60 -16.00
CA THR A 307 5.36 1.65 -15.73
C THR A 307 4.48 1.90 -16.96
N GLU A 308 3.17 1.96 -16.75
CA GLU A 308 2.20 2.19 -17.83
C GLU A 308 0.96 2.92 -17.28
N ILE A 309 0.45 3.90 -18.02
CA ILE A 309 -0.83 4.55 -17.76
C ILE A 309 -1.68 4.56 -19.03
N ASP A 310 -2.85 3.96 -18.94
CA ASP A 310 -3.86 3.95 -19.99
C ASP A 310 -4.94 4.98 -19.67
N VAL A 311 -5.28 5.83 -20.64
CA VAL A 311 -6.40 6.77 -20.56
C VAL A 311 -7.37 6.47 -21.68
N PHE A 312 -8.61 6.14 -21.32
CA PHE A 312 -9.67 5.82 -22.27
C PHE A 312 -10.71 6.93 -22.32
N ALA A 313 -11.14 7.24 -23.54
CA ALA A 313 -12.30 8.08 -23.83
C ALA A 313 -13.06 7.47 -25.01
N ASP A 314 -14.25 7.98 -25.32
CA ASP A 314 -15.06 7.45 -26.42
C ASP A 314 -14.29 7.45 -27.75
N GLY A 315 -14.03 6.24 -28.28
CA GLY A 315 -13.23 6.01 -29.49
C GLY A 315 -11.71 6.26 -29.37
N TYR A 316 -11.18 6.53 -28.17
CA TYR A 316 -9.76 6.83 -27.94
C TYR A 316 -9.13 5.90 -26.90
N SER A 317 -7.92 5.42 -27.22
CA SER A 317 -7.01 4.75 -26.27
C SER A 317 -5.68 5.49 -26.28
N LEU A 318 -5.27 6.05 -25.14
CA LEU A 318 -4.03 6.80 -24.97
C LEU A 318 -3.17 6.08 -23.92
N ARG A 319 -2.12 5.39 -24.36
CA ARG A 319 -1.30 4.53 -23.50
C ARG A 319 0.12 5.06 -23.42
N LEU A 320 0.51 5.57 -22.25
CA LEU A 320 1.85 6.06 -21.97
C LEU A 320 2.65 4.97 -21.24
N CYS A 321 3.76 4.57 -21.84
CA CYS A 321 4.64 3.50 -21.36
C CYS A 321 5.99 4.06 -20.92
N ASP A 322 6.62 3.40 -19.95
CA ASP A 322 8.01 3.59 -19.52
C ASP A 322 8.34 5.06 -19.23
N ALA A 323 7.59 5.66 -18.31
CA ALA A 323 7.63 7.10 -18.03
C ALA A 323 8.98 7.58 -17.48
N TYR A 324 9.87 6.68 -17.05
CA TYR A 324 11.15 7.02 -16.42
C TYR A 324 12.36 6.84 -17.34
N ASN A 325 12.32 5.91 -18.31
CA ASN A 325 13.50 5.56 -19.11
C ASN A 325 13.33 5.95 -20.57
N ALA A 326 12.37 5.35 -21.28
CA ALA A 326 12.06 5.65 -22.66
C ALA A 326 10.56 5.94 -22.86
N PRO A 327 10.07 7.13 -22.48
CA PRO A 327 8.66 7.45 -22.53
C PRO A 327 8.10 7.40 -23.96
N VAL A 328 7.05 6.60 -24.15
CA VAL A 328 6.34 6.47 -25.43
C VAL A 328 4.84 6.57 -25.19
N LEU A 329 4.15 7.34 -26.04
CA LEU A 329 2.70 7.43 -26.05
C LEU A 329 2.16 6.74 -27.31
N TYR A 330 1.36 5.69 -27.09
CA TYR A 330 0.58 5.02 -28.13
C TYR A 330 -0.84 5.61 -28.15
N VAL A 331 -1.35 5.94 -29.34
CA VAL A 331 -2.66 6.58 -29.51
C VAL A 331 -3.46 5.82 -30.55
N ARG A 332 -4.59 5.26 -30.14
CA ARG A 332 -5.62 4.78 -31.09
C ARG A 332 -6.74 5.81 -31.17
N ARG A 333 -7.20 6.08 -32.39
CA ARG A 333 -8.24 7.07 -32.70
C ARG A 333 -9.53 6.42 -33.19
N PRO A 334 -10.68 7.14 -33.16
CA PRO A 334 -11.92 6.62 -33.71
C PRO A 334 -11.79 6.32 -35.21
N GLY A 335 -12.25 5.13 -35.62
CA GLY A 335 -12.24 4.73 -37.04
C GLY A 335 -10.90 4.21 -37.57
N ASP A 336 -9.85 4.13 -36.74
CA ASP A 336 -8.59 3.46 -37.08
C ASP A 336 -8.20 2.47 -35.97
N ASP A 337 -7.90 1.23 -36.37
CA ASP A 337 -7.49 0.17 -35.46
C ASP A 337 -5.97 0.21 -35.16
N ARG A 338 -5.22 1.05 -35.84
CA ARG A 338 -3.77 1.20 -35.67
C ARG A 338 -3.44 2.19 -34.54
N GLU A 339 -2.34 1.92 -33.83
CA GLU A 339 -1.77 2.87 -32.88
C GLU A 339 -0.79 3.83 -33.57
N GLU A 340 -1.02 5.13 -33.42
CA GLU A 340 0.00 6.16 -33.65
C GLU A 340 1.02 6.13 -32.49
N VAL A 341 2.30 6.36 -32.80
CA VAL A 341 3.38 6.35 -31.79
C VAL A 341 3.99 7.73 -31.68
N TYR A 342 3.97 8.30 -30.48
CA TYR A 342 4.66 9.54 -30.15
C TYR A 342 5.83 9.24 -29.21
N LYS A 343 7.03 9.58 -29.68
CA LYS A 343 8.28 9.49 -28.92
C LYS A 343 9.06 10.77 -29.14
N TYR A 344 9.66 11.29 -28.07
CA TYR A 344 10.52 12.47 -28.12
C TYR A 344 11.89 12.09 -27.60
N ASP A 345 12.89 12.19 -28.46
CA ASP A 345 14.29 11.99 -28.05
C ASP A 345 14.76 13.20 -27.22
N ASP A 346 15.69 12.96 -26.29
CA ASP A 346 16.29 13.96 -25.39
C ASP A 346 15.30 14.77 -24.52
N ASP A 347 14.20 14.13 -24.08
CA ASP A 347 13.24 14.75 -23.16
C ASP A 347 13.73 14.70 -21.71
N ASP A 348 14.02 15.87 -21.12
CA ASP A 348 14.41 16.00 -19.71
C ASP A 348 13.27 16.68 -18.92
N PRO A 349 12.32 15.91 -18.36
CA PRO A 349 11.17 16.46 -17.65
C PRO A 349 11.58 17.28 -16.42
N PHE A 350 12.67 16.91 -15.76
CA PHE A 350 13.22 17.68 -14.64
C PHE A 350 13.73 19.05 -15.10
N PHE A 351 14.37 19.14 -16.28
CA PHE A 351 14.78 20.45 -16.81
C PHE A 351 13.56 21.30 -17.19
N SER A 352 12.55 20.71 -17.81
CA SER A 352 11.30 21.41 -18.15
C SER A 352 10.60 21.95 -16.89
N GLU A 353 10.58 21.19 -15.80
CA GLU A 353 10.07 21.62 -14.49
C GLU A 353 10.89 22.78 -13.90
N VAL A 354 12.21 22.63 -13.82
CA VAL A 354 13.12 23.68 -13.34
C VAL A 354 12.97 24.96 -14.17
N ALA A 355 12.93 24.83 -15.50
CA ALA A 355 12.80 25.95 -16.41
C ALA A 355 11.44 26.66 -16.23
N GLY A 356 10.35 25.91 -16.07
CA GLY A 356 9.01 26.45 -15.82
C GLY A 356 8.94 27.22 -14.51
N MET A 357 9.52 26.68 -13.44
CA MET A 357 9.60 27.34 -12.13
C MET A 357 10.40 28.66 -12.22
N ILE A 358 11.58 28.64 -12.84
CA ILE A 358 12.40 29.84 -13.00
C ILE A 358 11.68 30.90 -13.87
N ASP A 359 11.06 30.48 -14.98
CA ASP A 359 10.31 31.40 -15.84
C ASP A 359 9.15 32.07 -15.08
N ALA A 360 8.44 31.33 -14.23
CA ALA A 360 7.34 31.86 -13.42
C ALA A 360 7.81 32.86 -12.34
N VAL A 361 9.04 32.71 -11.84
CA VAL A 361 9.65 33.64 -10.88
C VAL A 361 10.11 34.91 -11.56
N GLU A 362 10.70 34.80 -12.75
CA GLU A 362 11.18 35.96 -13.52
C GLU A 362 10.02 36.76 -14.14
N ASP A 363 8.96 36.08 -14.55
CA ASP A 363 7.80 36.67 -15.21
C ASP A 363 6.50 36.04 -14.65
N PRO A 364 5.72 36.78 -13.84
CA PRO A 364 4.44 36.31 -13.32
C PRO A 364 3.43 35.85 -14.38
N SER A 365 3.54 36.30 -15.64
CA SER A 365 2.68 35.82 -16.73
C SER A 365 2.96 34.36 -17.11
N GLN A 366 4.15 33.85 -16.78
CA GLN A 366 4.57 32.47 -17.03
C GLN A 366 4.18 31.50 -15.91
N ARG A 367 3.38 31.91 -14.92
CA ARG A 367 2.90 31.04 -13.82
C ARG A 367 2.20 29.77 -14.32
N HIS A 368 1.54 29.82 -15.48
CA HIS A 368 0.89 28.67 -16.12
C HIS A 368 1.86 27.54 -16.51
N ARG A 369 3.18 27.79 -16.50
CA ARG A 369 4.21 26.76 -16.73
C ARG A 369 4.44 25.87 -15.52
N ILE A 370 4.02 26.29 -14.33
CA ILE A 370 4.02 25.41 -13.16
C ILE A 370 2.82 24.48 -13.30
N LEU A 371 3.12 23.19 -13.46
CA LEU A 371 2.09 22.16 -13.67
C LEU A 371 1.59 21.53 -12.38
N THR A 372 2.25 21.79 -11.24
CA THR A 372 1.84 21.29 -9.92
C THR A 372 2.11 22.32 -8.84
N SER A 373 1.04 22.91 -8.30
CA SER A 373 1.08 23.81 -7.13
C SER A 373 1.19 23.02 -5.81
N TYR A 374 1.28 23.73 -4.68
CA TYR A 374 1.21 23.09 -3.37
C TYR A 374 -0.15 22.44 -3.10
N ASP A 375 -1.26 23.16 -3.30
CA ASP A 375 -2.64 22.62 -3.19
C ASP A 375 -2.81 21.33 -4.02
N ASP A 376 -2.34 21.35 -5.27
CA ASP A 376 -2.48 20.19 -6.14
C ASP A 376 -1.65 19.00 -5.64
N ALA A 377 -0.43 19.23 -5.16
CA ALA A 377 0.37 18.20 -4.53
C ALA A 377 -0.23 17.70 -3.19
N ALA A 378 -0.86 18.59 -2.40
CA ALA A 378 -1.55 18.26 -1.16
C ALA A 378 -2.75 17.36 -1.41
N ARG A 379 -3.51 17.60 -2.49
CA ARG A 379 -4.60 16.72 -2.94
C ARG A 379 -4.08 15.38 -3.43
N THR A 380 -2.97 15.33 -4.18
CA THR A 380 -2.31 14.06 -4.52
C THR A 380 -1.87 13.31 -3.26
N TYR A 381 -1.34 14.02 -2.25
CA TYR A 381 -0.94 13.43 -0.98
C TYR A 381 -2.13 12.89 -0.19
N ALA A 382 -3.26 13.60 -0.16
CA ALA A 382 -4.51 13.10 0.42
C ALA A 382 -5.00 11.83 -0.30
N PHE A 383 -4.92 11.82 -1.63
CA PHE A 383 -5.30 10.67 -2.45
C PHE A 383 -4.43 9.44 -2.17
N THR A 384 -3.10 9.57 -2.12
CA THR A 384 -2.22 8.44 -1.80
C THR A 384 -2.41 7.93 -0.37
N TRP A 385 -2.67 8.82 0.59
CA TRP A 385 -3.07 8.44 1.95
C TRP A 385 -4.40 7.70 2.00
N ALA A 386 -5.39 8.11 1.21
CA ALA A 386 -6.67 7.42 1.15
C ALA A 386 -6.52 6.00 0.59
N ILE A 387 -5.71 5.79 -0.45
CA ILE A 387 -5.37 4.44 -0.94
C ILE A 387 -4.71 3.62 0.17
N ARG A 388 -3.70 4.18 0.84
CA ARG A 388 -3.01 3.49 1.94
C ARG A 388 -3.99 3.09 3.04
N ARG A 389 -4.81 4.03 3.52
CA ARG A 389 -5.79 3.80 4.59
C ARG A 389 -6.84 2.77 4.18
N ALA A 390 -7.34 2.82 2.94
CA ALA A 390 -8.28 1.83 2.43
C ALA A 390 -7.64 0.43 2.39
N SER A 391 -6.37 0.34 1.97
CA SER A 391 -5.63 -0.94 1.94
C SER A 391 -5.36 -1.46 3.35
N GLU A 392 -4.93 -0.60 4.28
CA GLU A 392 -4.68 -0.97 5.68
C GLU A 392 -5.98 -1.33 6.41
N ALA A 393 -7.08 -0.62 6.14
CA ALA A 393 -8.40 -0.94 6.65
C ALA A 393 -8.88 -2.28 6.10
N TYR A 394 -8.76 -2.52 4.79
CA TYR A 394 -9.06 -3.83 4.22
C TYR A 394 -8.16 -4.90 4.81
N THR A 395 -6.85 -4.69 4.96
CA THR A 395 -5.96 -5.69 5.59
C THR A 395 -6.30 -5.90 7.05
N SER A 396 -6.73 -4.88 7.78
CA SER A 396 -7.13 -4.99 9.18
C SER A 396 -8.48 -5.69 9.31
N GLU A 397 -9.45 -5.38 8.44
CA GLU A 397 -10.75 -6.05 8.35
C GLU A 397 -10.60 -7.46 7.83
N ALA A 398 -9.82 -7.67 6.78
CA ALA A 398 -9.43 -8.97 6.26
C ALA A 398 -8.59 -9.70 7.28
N ALA A 399 -7.79 -9.04 8.13
CA ALA A 399 -7.18 -9.63 9.31
C ALA A 399 -8.13 -9.62 10.51
N HIS A 400 -9.34 -9.09 10.48
CA HIS A 400 -10.38 -9.34 11.49
C HIS A 400 -11.31 -10.47 11.01
N LEU A 401 -11.36 -10.68 9.70
CA LEU A 401 -11.99 -11.79 8.99
C LEU A 401 -11.03 -12.99 8.94
N ALA A 402 -9.71 -12.77 8.84
CA ALA A 402 -8.62 -13.74 8.68
C ALA A 402 -7.61 -13.80 9.85
N ALA A 403 -7.38 -12.75 10.67
CA ALA A 403 -7.30 -13.09 12.10
C ALA A 403 -8.71 -13.53 12.39
N PRO A 404 -8.85 -14.68 13.03
CA PRO A 404 -10.03 -15.46 12.86
C PRO A 404 -11.27 -14.60 13.21
N SER A 405 -12.07 -14.24 12.19
CA SER A 405 -13.38 -14.85 12.21
C SER A 405 -13.07 -16.32 12.14
N CYS A 406 -12.93 -16.88 13.32
CA CYS A 406 -12.95 -18.28 13.50
C CYS A 406 -14.32 -18.68 12.88
N PRO A 407 -14.49 -19.49 11.80
CA PRO A 407 -14.66 -20.86 12.17
C PRO A 407 -13.34 -21.13 12.82
N MET A 408 -13.38 -21.36 14.12
CA MET A 408 -12.16 -21.76 14.73
C MET A 408 -11.59 -22.86 13.80
N SER A 409 -10.29 -23.10 13.85
CA SER A 409 -10.05 -24.49 14.19
C SER A 409 -10.93 -24.70 15.40
N SER A 410 -12.17 -25.15 15.19
CA SER A 410 -12.96 -25.61 16.29
C SER A 410 -12.40 -27.02 16.40
N THR A 411 -11.10 -27.12 16.70
CA THR A 411 -10.70 -27.52 18.04
C THR A 411 -11.64 -26.81 18.99
N VAL A 412 -12.85 -27.36 18.99
CA VAL A 412 -13.72 -27.36 20.10
C VAL A 412 -12.83 -28.04 21.12
N ASP A 413 -12.27 -27.22 21.98
CA ASP A 413 -11.31 -27.71 22.94
C ASP A 413 -12.08 -28.67 23.85
N VAL A 414 -11.38 -29.67 24.36
CA VAL A 414 -12.03 -30.65 25.22
C VAL A 414 -12.05 -30.05 26.62
N ALA A 415 -13.23 -29.83 27.20
CA ALA A 415 -13.33 -29.36 28.57
C ALA A 415 -12.49 -30.27 29.48
N ALA A 416 -11.71 -29.69 30.41
CA ALA A 416 -10.70 -30.45 31.17
C ALA A 416 -11.28 -31.68 31.92
N SER A 417 -12.57 -31.65 32.26
CA SER A 417 -13.30 -32.75 32.89
C SER A 417 -13.74 -33.87 31.92
N LEU A 418 -13.89 -33.57 30.62
CA LEU A 418 -14.48 -34.48 29.65
C LEU A 418 -13.62 -35.74 29.36
N PRO A 419 -12.28 -35.70 29.24
CA PRO A 419 -11.49 -36.92 29.04
C PRO A 419 -11.62 -37.91 30.20
N ALA A 420 -11.71 -37.38 31.43
CA ALA A 420 -11.93 -38.20 32.62
C ALA A 420 -13.33 -38.83 32.62
N ALA A 421 -14.37 -38.08 32.22
CA ALA A 421 -15.73 -38.58 32.09
C ALA A 421 -15.86 -39.66 30.99
N LEU A 422 -15.30 -39.42 29.79
CA LEU A 422 -15.27 -40.40 28.70
C LEU A 422 -14.55 -41.68 29.12
N ARG A 423 -13.40 -41.56 29.80
CA ARG A 423 -12.66 -42.71 30.33
C ARG A 423 -13.44 -43.45 31.41
N ALA A 424 -14.10 -42.74 32.33
CA ALA A 424 -14.91 -43.34 33.38
C ALA A 424 -16.07 -44.14 32.80
N PHE A 425 -16.80 -43.57 31.83
CA PHE A 425 -17.91 -44.23 31.14
C PHE A 425 -17.46 -45.48 30.39
N ARG A 426 -16.29 -45.46 29.73
CA ARG A 426 -15.72 -46.66 29.07
C ARG A 426 -15.40 -47.80 30.02
N LEU A 427 -15.04 -47.47 31.27
CA LEU A 427 -14.64 -48.44 32.29
C LEU A 427 -15.78 -48.86 33.21
N SER A 428 -16.91 -48.14 33.19
CA SER A 428 -18.09 -48.49 33.96
C SER A 428 -18.72 -49.76 33.38
N LYS A 429 -19.32 -50.58 34.25
CA LYS A 429 -20.07 -51.75 33.82
C LYS A 429 -21.44 -51.27 33.37
N SER A 430 -21.74 -51.39 32.08
CA SER A 430 -23.04 -51.05 31.50
C SER A 430 -24.18 -51.78 32.23
N SER A 431 -25.25 -51.05 32.57
CA SER A 431 -26.46 -51.64 33.15
C SER A 431 -27.18 -52.55 32.14
N SER A 432 -28.12 -53.36 32.63
CA SER A 432 -28.89 -54.27 31.78
C SER A 432 -29.78 -53.57 30.75
N GLN A 433 -29.99 -52.26 30.86
CA GLN A 433 -30.87 -51.47 29.98
C GLN A 433 -30.10 -50.62 28.95
N GLY A 434 -28.77 -50.55 29.04
CA GLY A 434 -27.95 -49.65 28.23
C GLY A 434 -27.56 -48.39 28.98
N ALA A 435 -26.58 -47.65 28.46
CA ALA A 435 -26.07 -46.42 29.05
C ALA A 435 -25.66 -45.45 27.95
N ALA A 436 -25.76 -44.15 28.20
CA ALA A 436 -25.40 -43.10 27.24
C ALA A 436 -24.73 -41.92 27.92
N LEU A 437 -23.65 -41.39 27.33
CA LEU A 437 -23.05 -40.12 27.72
C LEU A 437 -23.17 -39.15 26.55
N ILE A 438 -23.91 -38.06 26.76
CA ILE A 438 -24.19 -37.03 25.76
C ILE A 438 -23.16 -35.91 25.90
N VAL A 439 -22.54 -35.55 24.78
CA VAL A 439 -21.57 -34.47 24.67
C VAL A 439 -22.09 -33.43 23.69
N LYS A 440 -22.06 -32.17 24.12
CA LYS A 440 -22.42 -31.01 23.30
C LYS A 440 -21.21 -30.12 23.06
N ILE A 441 -21.36 -29.22 22.09
CA ILE A 441 -20.47 -28.10 21.88
C ILE A 441 -21.11 -26.88 22.53
N ASN A 442 -20.49 -26.35 23.58
CA ASN A 442 -20.85 -25.05 24.12
C ASN A 442 -20.45 -23.97 23.12
N LYS A 443 -21.40 -23.34 22.44
CA LYS A 443 -21.09 -22.39 21.34
C LYS A 443 -20.45 -21.09 21.82
N GLN A 444 -20.70 -20.70 23.06
CA GLN A 444 -20.12 -19.47 23.62
C GLN A 444 -18.64 -19.67 23.98
N GLN A 445 -18.29 -20.85 24.50
CA GLN A 445 -16.94 -21.17 24.97
C GLN A 445 -16.13 -22.04 24.02
N LEU A 446 -16.79 -22.64 23.04
CA LEU A 446 -16.19 -23.50 22.03
C LEU A 446 -15.50 -24.72 22.65
N LEU A 447 -16.20 -25.34 23.60
CA LEU A 447 -15.74 -26.50 24.37
C LEU A 447 -16.67 -27.71 24.18
N LEU A 448 -16.06 -28.88 24.04
CA LEU A 448 -16.72 -30.17 24.12
C LEU A 448 -16.91 -30.42 25.60
N GLU A 449 -18.16 -30.46 26.02
CA GLU A 449 -18.52 -30.69 27.41
C GLU A 449 -19.59 -31.76 27.51
N LYS A 450 -19.54 -32.53 28.61
CA LYS A 450 -20.61 -33.45 28.97
C LYS A 450 -21.87 -32.63 29.17
N GLU A 451 -22.93 -32.99 28.47
CA GLU A 451 -24.27 -32.44 28.69
C GLU A 451 -25.01 -33.28 29.71
N ASP A 452 -25.09 -34.59 29.48
CA ASP A 452 -25.78 -35.54 30.37
C ASP A 452 -25.16 -36.95 30.33
N GLU A 453 -25.49 -37.77 31.32
CA GLU A 453 -25.11 -39.17 31.39
C GLU A 453 -26.21 -40.01 32.03
N PHE A 454 -26.53 -41.13 31.41
CA PHE A 454 -27.55 -42.07 31.83
C PHE A 454 -26.91 -43.44 32.05
N ASP A 455 -27.06 -43.98 33.26
CA ASP A 455 -26.56 -45.32 33.60
C ASP A 455 -27.51 -46.44 33.15
N ALA A 456 -28.78 -46.12 32.91
CA ALA A 456 -29.84 -47.03 32.46
C ALA A 456 -30.82 -46.28 31.55
N ILE A 457 -30.71 -46.45 30.24
CA ILE A 457 -31.60 -45.82 29.25
C ILE A 457 -31.79 -46.71 28.02
N SER A 458 -33.04 -46.91 27.59
CA SER A 458 -33.34 -47.59 26.34
C SER A 458 -33.08 -46.69 25.11
N LEU A 459 -32.99 -47.26 23.91
CA LEU A 459 -32.76 -46.44 22.69
C LEU A 459 -33.93 -45.50 22.38
N ASP A 460 -35.16 -45.94 22.65
CA ASP A 460 -36.37 -45.15 22.40
C ASP A 460 -36.41 -43.94 23.36
N GLU A 461 -36.15 -44.16 24.65
CA GLU A 461 -36.03 -43.08 25.65
C GLU A 461 -34.88 -42.12 25.29
N LEU A 462 -33.73 -42.66 24.88
CA LEU A 462 -32.58 -41.83 24.47
C LEU A 462 -32.90 -40.97 23.24
N GLN A 463 -33.68 -41.48 22.29
CA GLN A 463 -34.11 -40.71 21.12
C GLN A 463 -35.00 -39.53 21.53
N GLU A 464 -35.87 -39.71 22.53
CA GLU A 464 -36.72 -38.64 23.07
C GLU A 464 -35.93 -37.56 23.82
N GLU A 465 -34.82 -37.93 24.47
CA GLU A 465 -33.92 -36.99 25.15
C GLU A 465 -33.03 -36.20 24.17
N LEU A 466 -32.87 -36.67 22.93
CA LEU A 466 -32.01 -36.01 21.93
C LEU A 466 -32.73 -34.84 21.24
N PRO A 467 -32.06 -33.69 21.04
CA PRO A 467 -32.70 -32.51 20.48
C PRO A 467 -33.03 -32.66 19.00
N GLU A 468 -34.21 -32.18 18.59
CA GLU A 468 -34.69 -32.27 17.19
C GLU A 468 -34.00 -31.29 16.22
N HIS A 469 -33.43 -30.18 16.74
CA HIS A 469 -32.92 -29.06 15.93
C HIS A 469 -31.42 -28.77 16.11
N SER A 470 -30.70 -29.60 16.86
CA SER A 470 -29.27 -29.38 17.09
C SER A 470 -28.48 -30.69 17.19
N PRO A 471 -27.22 -30.75 16.74
CA PRO A 471 -26.47 -32.00 16.79
C PRO A 471 -25.96 -32.35 18.20
N ARG A 472 -25.65 -33.63 18.45
CA ARG A 472 -25.00 -34.15 19.66
C ARG A 472 -24.04 -35.29 19.34
N PHE A 473 -23.03 -35.48 20.17
CA PHE A 473 -22.25 -36.71 20.21
C PHE A 473 -22.73 -37.57 21.36
N VAL A 474 -22.95 -38.85 21.11
CA VAL A 474 -23.45 -39.78 22.12
C VAL A 474 -22.52 -40.97 22.18
N LEU A 475 -21.85 -41.13 23.32
CA LEU A 475 -21.13 -42.35 23.65
C LEU A 475 -22.15 -43.36 24.18
N LEU A 476 -22.48 -44.37 23.38
CA LEU A 476 -23.62 -45.25 23.61
C LEU A 476 -23.15 -46.69 23.86
N SER A 477 -23.62 -47.26 24.97
CA SER A 477 -23.57 -48.69 25.25
C SER A 477 -24.99 -49.22 25.24
N TYR A 478 -25.33 -50.14 24.34
CA TYR A 478 -26.70 -50.64 24.21
C TYR A 478 -26.74 -52.16 24.31
N ALA A 479 -27.83 -52.72 24.83
CA ALA A 479 -28.00 -54.16 24.92
C ALA A 479 -28.19 -54.75 23.51
N ARG A 480 -27.31 -55.67 23.11
CA ARG A 480 -27.39 -56.39 21.84
C ARG A 480 -27.56 -57.87 22.09
N GLN A 481 -28.68 -58.44 21.65
CA GLN A 481 -28.92 -59.88 21.69
C GLN A 481 -28.34 -60.54 20.44
N HIS A 482 -27.63 -61.65 20.64
CA HIS A 482 -27.07 -62.48 19.57
C HIS A 482 -27.98 -63.66 19.30
N GLU A 483 -27.91 -64.22 18.09
CA GLU A 483 -28.69 -65.40 17.68
C GLU A 483 -28.42 -66.64 18.57
N ASP A 484 -27.26 -66.69 19.25
CA ASP A 484 -26.89 -67.76 20.19
C ASP A 484 -27.46 -67.56 21.62
N GLY A 485 -28.29 -66.54 21.82
CA GLY A 485 -28.93 -66.21 23.10
C GLY A 485 -28.07 -65.39 24.06
N ARG A 486 -26.85 -65.00 23.68
CA ARG A 486 -25.99 -64.13 24.50
C ARG A 486 -26.40 -62.67 24.35
N THR A 487 -26.18 -61.88 25.41
CA THR A 487 -26.33 -60.41 25.37
C THR A 487 -24.96 -59.75 25.52
N SER A 488 -24.62 -58.84 24.61
CA SER A 488 -23.41 -58.02 24.67
C SER A 488 -23.75 -56.53 24.74
N TYR A 489 -22.82 -55.71 25.19
CA TYR A 489 -22.99 -54.26 25.29
C TYR A 489 -21.91 -53.54 24.49
N PRO A 490 -22.01 -53.52 23.14
CA PRO A 490 -21.07 -52.78 22.31
C PRO A 490 -21.05 -51.31 22.67
N LEU A 491 -19.86 -50.71 22.67
CA LEU A 491 -19.66 -49.29 22.86
C LEU A 491 -19.44 -48.63 21.49
N VAL A 492 -20.27 -47.64 21.17
CA VAL A 492 -20.23 -46.91 19.89
C VAL A 492 -20.29 -45.41 20.13
N LEU A 493 -19.74 -44.65 19.17
CA LEU A 493 -19.89 -43.20 19.13
C LEU A 493 -20.93 -42.86 18.07
N VAL A 494 -22.06 -42.30 18.50
CA VAL A 494 -23.12 -41.83 17.60
C VAL A 494 -22.97 -40.33 17.40
N TYR A 495 -22.95 -39.89 16.15
CA TYR A 495 -23.10 -38.49 15.78
C TYR A 495 -24.56 -38.25 15.40
N TRP A 496 -25.33 -37.71 16.33
CA TRP A 496 -26.72 -37.31 16.12
C TRP A 496 -26.77 -35.95 15.44
N ALA A 497 -27.28 -35.88 14.22
CA ALA A 497 -27.27 -34.67 13.39
C ALA A 497 -28.59 -34.49 12.64
N PRO A 498 -29.67 -34.04 13.32
CA PRO A 498 -30.98 -33.88 12.70
C PRO A 498 -30.94 -33.01 11.45
N ALA A 499 -31.69 -33.38 10.41
CA ALA A 499 -31.75 -32.63 9.15
C ALA A 499 -32.22 -31.17 9.30
N THR A 500 -32.91 -30.84 10.40
CA THR A 500 -33.38 -29.47 10.68
C THR A 500 -32.32 -28.58 11.34
N ALA A 501 -31.14 -29.12 11.70
CA ALA A 501 -30.05 -28.36 12.28
C ALA A 501 -29.50 -27.34 11.26
N SER A 502 -29.23 -26.11 11.72
CA SER A 502 -28.63 -25.07 10.87
C SER A 502 -27.30 -25.54 10.29
N MET A 503 -27.01 -25.15 9.03
CA MET A 503 -25.77 -25.53 8.34
C MET A 503 -24.51 -25.17 9.16
N GLU A 504 -24.51 -24.02 9.82
CA GLU A 504 -23.42 -23.57 10.72
C GLU A 504 -23.16 -24.55 11.86
N LEU A 505 -24.21 -25.02 12.54
CA LEU A 505 -24.11 -26.01 13.62
C LEU A 505 -23.62 -27.37 13.14
N SER A 506 -24.15 -27.84 12.01
CA SER A 506 -23.78 -29.13 11.43
C SER A 506 -22.31 -29.14 11.01
N THR A 507 -21.82 -28.03 10.45
CA THR A 507 -20.40 -27.85 10.13
C THR A 507 -19.54 -27.84 11.39
N LEU A 508 -19.96 -27.14 12.45
CA LEU A 508 -19.24 -27.06 13.73
C LEU A 508 -19.12 -28.41 14.46
N TYR A 509 -20.17 -29.23 14.45
CA TYR A 509 -20.08 -30.57 15.03
C TYR A 509 -19.26 -31.51 14.12
N THR A 510 -19.40 -31.40 12.81
CA THR A 510 -18.64 -32.25 11.88
C THR A 510 -17.13 -32.01 12.00
N SER A 511 -16.69 -30.78 12.23
CA SER A 511 -15.27 -30.46 12.46
C SER A 511 -14.73 -31.01 13.79
N ALA A 512 -15.56 -31.15 14.83
CA ALA A 512 -15.18 -31.67 16.14
C ALA A 512 -15.13 -33.21 16.21
N LEU A 513 -15.68 -33.89 15.21
CA LEU A 513 -15.85 -35.35 15.16
C LEU A 513 -14.53 -36.15 15.29
N PRO A 514 -13.41 -35.76 14.65
CA PRO A 514 -12.11 -36.41 14.87
C PRO A 514 -11.60 -36.24 16.31
N THR A 515 -11.82 -35.08 16.91
CA THR A 515 -11.37 -34.75 18.27
C THR A 515 -12.10 -35.60 19.31
N ILE A 516 -13.43 -35.67 19.24
CA ILE A 516 -14.22 -36.50 20.17
C ILE A 516 -13.98 -37.99 19.96
N SER A 517 -13.82 -38.46 18.71
CA SER A 517 -13.50 -39.86 18.41
C SER A 517 -12.14 -40.27 18.99
N ALA A 518 -11.13 -39.40 18.90
CA ALA A 518 -9.81 -39.63 19.49
C ALA A 518 -9.86 -39.69 21.03
N HIS A 519 -10.61 -38.78 21.68
CA HIS A 519 -10.73 -38.77 23.15
C HIS A 519 -11.63 -39.87 23.70
N ALA A 520 -12.67 -40.26 22.95
CA ALA A 520 -13.49 -41.42 23.26
C ALA A 520 -12.77 -42.74 22.95
N ASP A 521 -11.69 -42.72 22.14
CA ASP A 521 -10.92 -43.89 21.71
C ASP A 521 -11.84 -44.97 21.10
N ILE A 522 -12.74 -44.51 20.22
CA ILE A 522 -13.66 -45.33 19.42
C ILE A 522 -13.39 -45.04 17.96
N GLY A 523 -12.94 -46.07 17.23
CA GLY A 523 -12.56 -45.95 15.82
C GLY A 523 -13.73 -45.94 14.83
N LYS A 524 -14.97 -46.21 15.27
CA LYS A 524 -16.15 -46.26 14.38
C LYS A 524 -17.25 -45.33 14.88
N VAL A 525 -17.58 -44.34 14.06
CA VAL A 525 -18.64 -43.35 14.31
C VAL A 525 -19.87 -43.67 13.47
N ILE A 526 -21.05 -43.61 14.08
CA ILE A 526 -22.33 -43.84 13.41
C ILE A 526 -23.04 -42.50 13.25
N ASP A 527 -23.23 -42.05 12.00
CA ASP A 527 -23.86 -40.77 11.67
C ASP A 527 -25.39 -40.94 11.53
N VAL A 528 -26.19 -40.34 12.40
CA VAL A 528 -27.66 -40.45 12.40
C VAL A 528 -28.26 -39.09 12.02
N ARG A 529 -28.86 -38.99 10.82
CA ARG A 529 -29.37 -37.71 10.26
C ARG A 529 -30.86 -37.66 10.02
N ASP A 530 -31.46 -38.84 9.85
CA ASP A 530 -32.88 -39.08 9.64
C ASP A 530 -33.70 -39.01 10.96
N GLY A 531 -33.02 -38.78 12.08
CA GLY A 531 -33.67 -38.63 13.39
C GLY A 531 -34.19 -39.94 13.99
N THR A 532 -33.75 -41.09 13.46
CA THR A 532 -34.18 -42.40 13.96
C THR A 532 -32.99 -43.18 14.53
N LEU A 533 -33.05 -43.52 15.81
CA LEU A 533 -32.05 -44.28 16.55
C LEU A 533 -32.64 -45.64 16.95
N SER A 534 -32.46 -46.66 16.11
CA SER A 534 -32.91 -48.02 16.39
C SER A 534 -31.76 -49.03 16.33
N ILE A 535 -31.97 -50.22 16.91
CA ILE A 535 -30.99 -51.32 16.85
C ILE A 535 -30.65 -51.66 15.40
N ASP A 536 -31.64 -51.71 14.51
CA ASP A 536 -31.45 -52.03 13.10
C ASP A 536 -30.51 -51.02 12.42
N VAL A 537 -30.69 -49.72 12.68
CA VAL A 537 -29.83 -48.65 12.13
C VAL A 537 -28.40 -48.74 12.65
N LEU A 538 -28.23 -49.04 13.94
CA LEU A 538 -26.92 -49.24 14.55
C LEU A 538 -26.23 -50.45 13.94
N GLU A 539 -26.92 -51.58 13.80
CA GLU A 539 -26.35 -52.82 13.28
C GLU A 539 -26.03 -52.78 11.78
N GLU A 540 -26.90 -52.18 10.96
CA GLU A 540 -26.66 -52.00 9.53
C GLU A 540 -25.35 -51.23 9.29
N ARG A 541 -25.15 -50.12 10.03
CA ARG A 541 -23.98 -49.25 9.89
C ARG A 541 -22.73 -49.80 10.58
N LEU A 542 -22.90 -50.63 11.61
CA LEU A 542 -21.81 -51.42 12.19
C LEU A 542 -21.33 -52.54 11.25
N GLY A 543 -22.09 -52.83 10.19
CA GLY A 543 -21.84 -53.91 9.25
C GLY A 543 -22.30 -55.21 9.88
N ARG A 544 -23.43 -55.76 9.39
CA ARG A 544 -23.85 -57.11 9.76
C ARG A 544 -22.67 -58.05 9.50
N ARG A 545 -22.19 -58.71 10.54
CA ARG A 545 -21.34 -59.89 10.40
C ARG A 545 -22.23 -61.10 10.24
#